data_AF-A0A0B8PMH0-F1
#
_entry.id   AF-A0A0B8PMH0-F1
#
_cell.length_a   1.000
_cell.length_b   1.000
_cell.length_c   1.000
_cell.angle_alpha   90.00
_cell.angle_beta   90.00
_cell.angle_gamma   90.00
#
_symmetry.space_group_name_H-M   'P 1'
#
loop_
_entity.id
_entity.type
_entity.pdbx_description
1 polymer ?
#
loop_
_entity_poly.entity_id
_entity_poly.type
_entity_poly.pdbx_seq_one_letter_code
_entity_poly.pdbx_strand_id
1 'polypeptide(L)'
;MKSRDIMAVPSVFVNGELFGQGRMSLAEILNKVDSGAAEKKAASLSQQAPFDVLVVGGGPAGSSAAIYAARKGIRTGVVAERFGGQVMDTMAIENFISVKATTGPKLVASLEEHVKEYGVEVITEQRAANIIDAENTDDGYIHVELESGATLRARTVITSTGARWREMNVPGEQEYRNKGVAYCPHCDGPLFKGKKTAVIGGGNSGIEAAIDLSGIVEHVTVLEFADTLRADQVLIDKANSTPNIEIIKMAQTTQVLGDGNRVTGLEYKDRNTDELKQIELSGIFVQIGLMPNSEWLKEDSGRAVTTWRDRGRCSRSYKHEGCVCCR
;
A
#
# COMPACT_ATOMS: atom_id res chain seq x y z
N MET A 1 -15.23 -40.73 5.96
CA MET A 1 -15.13 -39.49 6.76
C MET A 1 -14.56 -39.72 8.15
N LYS A 2 -15.02 -40.70 8.93
CA LYS A 2 -14.48 -40.98 10.29
C LYS A 2 -13.02 -41.45 10.35
N SER A 3 -12.42 -41.95 9.26
CA SER A 3 -11.04 -42.45 9.26
C SER A 3 -9.96 -41.40 8.98
N ARG A 4 -10.32 -40.16 8.64
CA ARG A 4 -9.37 -39.09 8.27
C ARG A 4 -9.61 -37.76 9.01
N ASP A 5 -10.42 -37.77 10.07
CA ASP A 5 -10.73 -36.63 10.95
C ASP A 5 -10.98 -35.30 10.21
N ILE A 6 -11.81 -35.35 9.16
CA ILE A 6 -12.11 -34.17 8.32
C ILE A 6 -13.20 -33.34 8.99
N MET A 7 -12.83 -32.21 9.58
CA MET A 7 -13.74 -31.30 10.29
C MET A 7 -14.24 -30.12 9.45
N ALA A 8 -13.68 -29.88 8.26
CA ALA A 8 -14.08 -28.80 7.34
C ALA A 8 -13.90 -29.17 5.85
N VAL A 9 -14.74 -28.64 4.96
CA VAL A 9 -14.67 -28.83 3.50
C VAL A 9 -14.61 -27.49 2.76
N PRO A 10 -13.90 -27.38 1.62
CA PRO A 10 -13.14 -28.44 0.95
C PRO A 10 -11.81 -28.77 1.66
N SER A 11 -11.49 -30.06 1.74
CA SER A 11 -10.22 -30.59 2.23
C SER A 11 -9.56 -31.44 1.13
N VAL A 12 -8.36 -31.06 0.72
CA VAL A 12 -7.59 -31.73 -0.34
C VAL A 12 -6.49 -32.58 0.31
N PHE A 13 -6.29 -33.79 -0.18
CA PHE A 13 -5.23 -34.70 0.29
C PHE A 13 -4.39 -35.16 -0.91
N VAL A 14 -3.07 -35.29 -0.73
CA VAL A 14 -2.13 -35.80 -1.74
C VAL A 14 -1.31 -36.91 -1.08
N ASN A 15 -1.19 -38.07 -1.73
CA ASN A 15 -0.48 -39.25 -1.22
C ASN A 15 -0.89 -39.73 0.19
N GLY A 16 -2.13 -39.44 0.60
CA GLY A 16 -2.66 -39.82 1.92
C GLY A 16 -2.48 -38.77 3.01
N GLU A 17 -1.71 -37.70 2.74
CA GLU A 17 -1.49 -36.58 3.66
C GLU A 17 -2.38 -35.38 3.33
N LEU A 18 -2.71 -34.57 4.34
CA LEU A 18 -3.52 -33.37 4.17
C LEU A 18 -2.73 -32.32 3.39
N PHE A 19 -3.25 -31.92 2.22
CA PHE A 19 -2.59 -31.01 1.30
C PHE A 19 -3.06 -29.55 1.47
N GLY A 20 -4.33 -29.35 1.83
CA GLY A 20 -4.87 -28.04 2.15
C GLY A 20 -6.35 -28.07 2.51
N GLN A 21 -6.81 -27.03 3.21
CA GLN A 21 -8.21 -26.84 3.60
C GLN A 21 -8.66 -25.42 3.24
N GLY A 22 -9.91 -25.29 2.77
CA GLY A 22 -10.47 -24.02 2.32
C GLY A 22 -10.24 -23.73 0.83
N ARG A 23 -10.55 -22.51 0.41
CA ARG A 23 -10.47 -22.11 -1.00
C ARG A 23 -9.00 -21.93 -1.40
N MET A 24 -8.51 -22.82 -2.25
CA MET A 24 -7.20 -22.72 -2.87
C MET A 24 -7.35 -22.41 -4.36
N SER A 25 -6.50 -21.51 -4.87
CA SER A 25 -6.34 -21.26 -6.30
C SER A 25 -5.54 -22.38 -6.96
N LEU A 26 -5.66 -22.50 -8.29
CA LEU A 26 -4.89 -23.48 -9.07
C LEU A 26 -3.38 -23.27 -8.93
N ALA A 27 -2.93 -22.00 -8.86
CA ALA A 27 -1.53 -21.65 -8.69
C ALA A 27 -0.97 -22.14 -7.34
N GLU A 28 -1.72 -21.96 -6.25
CA GLU A 28 -1.32 -22.43 -4.91
C GLU A 28 -1.22 -23.96 -4.83
N ILE A 29 -2.10 -24.67 -5.52
CA ILE A 29 -2.05 -26.14 -5.62
C ILE A 29 -0.80 -26.55 -6.40
N LEU A 30 -0.53 -25.94 -7.55
CA LEU A 30 0.63 -26.29 -8.38
C LEU A 30 1.96 -26.03 -7.65
N ASN A 31 2.08 -24.90 -6.94
CA ASN A 31 3.27 -24.57 -6.15
C ASN A 31 3.56 -25.57 -5.02
N LYS A 32 2.54 -26.21 -4.46
CA LYS A 32 2.70 -27.23 -3.42
C LYS A 32 3.04 -28.63 -3.97
N VAL A 33 2.74 -28.92 -5.23
CA VAL A 33 2.96 -30.25 -5.84
C VAL A 33 4.28 -30.34 -6.62
N ASP A 34 4.71 -29.27 -7.28
CA ASP A 34 5.98 -29.26 -8.03
C ASP A 34 7.04 -28.46 -7.26
N SER A 35 7.88 -29.15 -6.49
CA SER A 35 8.97 -28.55 -5.72
C SER A 35 10.03 -27.85 -6.59
N GLY A 36 10.08 -28.13 -7.89
CA GLY A 36 10.94 -27.46 -8.87
C GLY A 36 10.22 -26.38 -9.69
N ALA A 37 8.92 -26.17 -9.52
CA ALA A 37 8.17 -25.18 -10.31
C ALA A 37 8.66 -23.75 -10.07
N ALA A 38 9.00 -23.41 -8.83
CA ALA A 38 9.52 -22.09 -8.49
C ALA A 38 10.87 -21.81 -9.19
N GLU A 39 11.80 -22.76 -9.14
CA GLU A 39 13.11 -22.66 -9.81
C GLU A 39 12.96 -22.63 -11.34
N LYS A 40 12.11 -23.46 -11.92
CA LYS A 40 11.83 -23.45 -13.36
C LYS A 40 11.18 -22.13 -13.80
N LYS A 41 10.23 -21.60 -13.03
CA LYS A 41 9.60 -20.30 -13.29
C LYS A 41 10.63 -19.19 -13.21
N ALA A 42 11.50 -19.19 -12.19
CA ALA A 42 12.58 -18.22 -12.06
C ALA A 42 13.57 -18.30 -13.24
N ALA A 43 14.00 -19.50 -13.62
CA ALA A 43 14.87 -19.73 -14.76
C ALA A 43 14.23 -19.26 -16.08
N SER A 44 12.94 -19.53 -16.28
CA SER A 44 12.19 -19.07 -17.45
C SER A 44 12.09 -17.54 -17.51
N LEU A 45 11.92 -16.87 -16.36
CA LEU A 45 11.93 -15.40 -16.29
C LEU A 45 13.31 -14.83 -16.63
N SER A 46 14.38 -15.44 -16.10
CA SER A 46 15.76 -15.01 -16.38
C SER A 46 16.17 -15.17 -17.85
N GLN A 47 15.55 -16.11 -18.57
CA GLN A 47 15.81 -16.33 -20.00
C GLN A 47 15.07 -15.35 -20.92
N GLN A 48 14.18 -14.51 -20.40
CA GLN A 48 13.49 -13.53 -21.23
C GLN A 48 14.46 -12.55 -21.89
N ALA A 49 14.11 -12.14 -23.11
CA ALA A 49 14.84 -11.09 -23.81
C ALA A 49 14.75 -9.77 -23.00
N PRO A 50 15.84 -8.98 -22.96
CA PRO A 50 15.84 -7.71 -22.25
C PRO A 50 14.68 -6.81 -22.68
N PHE A 51 14.09 -6.10 -21.72
CA PHE A 51 13.08 -5.09 -21.98
C PHE A 51 13.74 -3.77 -22.40
N ASP A 52 13.06 -2.99 -23.23
CA ASP A 52 13.43 -1.58 -23.40
C ASP A 52 13.04 -0.78 -22.15
N VAL A 53 11.85 -1.07 -21.60
CA VAL A 53 11.34 -0.51 -20.35
C VAL A 53 10.77 -1.61 -19.46
N LEU A 54 11.30 -1.74 -18.24
CA LEU A 54 10.70 -2.59 -17.21
C LEU A 54 10.11 -1.72 -16.10
N VAL A 55 8.82 -1.87 -15.85
CA VAL A 55 8.10 -1.17 -14.78
C VAL A 55 8.03 -2.08 -13.56
N VAL A 56 8.53 -1.61 -12.41
CA VAL A 56 8.50 -2.33 -11.13
C VAL A 56 7.36 -1.79 -10.27
N GLY A 57 6.26 -2.54 -10.19
CA GLY A 57 5.05 -2.21 -9.46
C GLY A 57 3.83 -2.10 -10.39
N GLY A 58 2.78 -2.88 -10.09
CA GLY A 58 1.59 -3.02 -10.94
C GLY A 58 0.40 -2.16 -10.52
N GLY A 59 0.61 -1.08 -9.78
CA GLY A 59 -0.44 -0.13 -9.40
C GLY A 59 -0.77 0.87 -10.52
N PRO A 60 -1.67 1.85 -10.28
CA PRO A 60 -2.10 2.81 -11.29
C PRO A 60 -0.96 3.57 -11.98
N ALA A 61 0.08 3.95 -11.22
CA ALA A 61 1.27 4.59 -11.77
C ALA A 61 2.01 3.68 -12.76
N GLY A 62 2.20 2.40 -12.40
CA GLY A 62 2.87 1.42 -13.26
C GLY A 62 2.05 1.06 -14.50
N SER A 63 0.74 0.88 -14.35
CA SER A 63 -0.16 0.65 -15.49
C SER A 63 -0.13 1.82 -16.47
N SER A 64 -0.14 3.06 -15.97
CA SER A 64 -0.03 4.26 -16.80
C SER A 64 1.31 4.31 -17.55
N ALA A 65 2.43 4.12 -16.85
CA ALA A 65 3.75 4.09 -17.45
C ALA A 65 3.87 3.03 -18.55
N ALA A 66 3.36 1.82 -18.29
CA ALA A 66 3.39 0.72 -19.24
C ALA A 66 2.57 0.99 -20.51
N ILE A 67 1.36 1.54 -20.37
CA ILE A 67 0.51 1.95 -21.51
C ILE A 67 1.24 2.98 -22.38
N TYR A 68 1.84 4.01 -21.76
CA TYR A 68 2.54 5.05 -22.50
C TYR A 68 3.80 4.55 -23.21
N ALA A 69 4.58 3.67 -22.56
CA ALA A 69 5.76 3.06 -23.14
C ALA A 69 5.38 2.14 -24.32
N ALA A 70 4.44 1.21 -24.12
CA ALA A 70 4.05 0.26 -25.16
C ALA A 70 3.44 0.94 -26.41
N ARG A 71 2.75 2.07 -26.24
CA ARG A 71 2.26 2.90 -27.36
C ARG A 71 3.35 3.50 -28.25
N LYS A 72 4.61 3.46 -27.82
CA LYS A 72 5.78 3.83 -28.63
C LYS A 72 6.41 2.63 -29.36
N GLY A 73 5.86 1.44 -29.21
CA GLY A 73 6.32 0.23 -29.90
C GLY A 73 7.60 -0.38 -29.31
N ILE A 74 7.97 0.00 -28.08
CA ILE A 74 9.16 -0.54 -27.38
C ILE A 74 8.77 -1.69 -26.45
N ARG A 75 9.66 -2.68 -26.30
CA ARG A 75 9.39 -3.88 -25.50
C ARG A 75 9.23 -3.51 -24.03
N THR A 76 7.99 -3.60 -23.55
CA THR A 76 7.59 -3.12 -22.22
C THR A 76 7.12 -4.28 -21.36
N GLY A 77 7.64 -4.35 -20.12
CA GLY A 77 7.21 -5.31 -19.12
C GLY A 77 6.76 -4.63 -17.83
N VAL A 78 5.85 -5.26 -17.10
CA VAL A 78 5.45 -4.86 -15.73
C VAL A 78 5.73 -6.04 -14.82
N VAL A 79 6.56 -5.85 -13.80
CA VAL A 79 6.77 -6.85 -12.74
C VAL A 79 6.15 -6.35 -11.44
N ALA A 80 5.34 -7.19 -10.80
CA ALA A 80 4.60 -6.81 -9.60
C ALA A 80 4.29 -8.01 -8.72
N GLU A 81 4.15 -7.77 -7.41
CA GLU A 81 3.59 -8.79 -6.52
C GLU A 81 2.14 -9.07 -6.89
N ARG A 82 1.36 -8.00 -7.06
CA ARG A 82 -0.06 -8.04 -7.40
C ARG A 82 -0.37 -6.87 -8.33
N PHE A 83 -1.10 -7.15 -9.41
CA PHE A 83 -1.60 -6.11 -10.29
C PHE A 83 -2.76 -5.33 -9.63
N GLY A 84 -2.81 -4.02 -9.84
CA GLY A 84 -3.76 -3.10 -9.24
C GLY A 84 -3.23 -2.33 -8.03
N GLY A 85 -2.27 -2.87 -7.27
CA GLY A 85 -1.74 -2.18 -6.08
C GLY A 85 -2.83 -1.86 -5.05
N GLN A 86 -2.71 -0.73 -4.34
CA GLN A 86 -3.62 -0.35 -3.26
C GLN A 86 -5.10 -0.25 -3.69
N VAL A 87 -5.36 0.22 -4.91
CA VAL A 87 -6.75 0.44 -5.35
C VAL A 87 -7.54 -0.85 -5.46
N MET A 88 -6.89 -2.01 -5.57
CA MET A 88 -7.57 -3.30 -5.64
C MET A 88 -8.37 -3.61 -4.36
N ASP A 89 -7.95 -3.10 -3.21
CA ASP A 89 -8.59 -3.31 -1.92
C ASP A 89 -9.54 -2.15 -1.52
N THR A 90 -9.78 -1.22 -2.45
CA THR A 90 -10.67 -0.07 -2.25
C THR A 90 -12.10 -0.40 -2.65
N MET A 91 -13.06 -0.14 -1.75
CA MET A 91 -14.48 -0.45 -1.97
C MET A 91 -15.13 0.52 -2.95
N ALA A 92 -15.09 1.82 -2.66
CA ALA A 92 -15.70 2.87 -3.46
C ALA A 92 -14.65 3.89 -3.89
N ILE A 93 -14.71 4.34 -5.15
CA ILE A 93 -13.83 5.35 -5.73
C ILE A 93 -14.72 6.34 -6.47
N GLU A 94 -14.75 7.59 -5.99
CA GLU A 94 -15.60 8.67 -6.53
C GLU A 94 -14.79 9.91 -6.97
N ASN A 95 -13.46 9.80 -6.93
CA ASN A 95 -12.52 10.88 -7.21
C ASN A 95 -11.61 10.58 -8.43
N PHE A 96 -11.93 9.54 -9.21
CA PHE A 96 -11.23 9.29 -10.47
C PHE A 96 -11.89 10.10 -11.60
N ILE A 97 -11.22 11.15 -12.05
CA ILE A 97 -11.76 12.12 -13.03
C ILE A 97 -12.38 11.41 -14.23
N SER A 98 -13.53 11.90 -14.68
CA SER A 98 -14.42 11.33 -15.72
C SER A 98 -15.22 10.08 -15.32
N VAL A 99 -14.93 9.46 -14.17
CA VAL A 99 -15.68 8.32 -13.62
C VAL A 99 -16.36 8.74 -12.32
N LYS A 100 -17.68 8.91 -12.37
CA LYS A 100 -18.47 9.38 -11.21
C LYS A 100 -18.36 8.46 -9.99
N ALA A 101 -18.40 7.15 -10.22
CA ALA A 101 -18.27 6.13 -9.19
C ALA A 101 -17.78 4.82 -9.82
N THR A 102 -16.85 4.15 -9.15
CA THR A 102 -16.38 2.80 -9.47
C THR A 102 -15.95 2.08 -8.20
N THR A 103 -15.53 0.82 -8.35
CA THR A 103 -14.90 0.04 -7.28
C THR A 103 -13.47 -0.26 -7.64
N GLY A 104 -12.65 -0.57 -6.64
CA GLY A 104 -11.27 -1.02 -6.82
C GLY A 104 -11.12 -2.16 -7.82
N PRO A 105 -11.79 -3.31 -7.60
CA PRO A 105 -11.75 -4.45 -8.53
C PRO A 105 -12.12 -4.09 -9.96
N LYS A 106 -13.14 -3.25 -10.15
CA LYS A 106 -13.59 -2.83 -11.48
C LYS A 106 -12.55 -1.93 -12.17
N LEU A 107 -11.98 -0.98 -11.45
CA LEU A 107 -10.93 -0.11 -11.98
C LEU A 107 -9.68 -0.92 -12.35
N VAL A 108 -9.26 -1.86 -11.50
CA VAL A 108 -8.08 -2.71 -11.77
C VAL A 108 -8.30 -3.59 -12.99
N ALA A 109 -9.49 -4.17 -13.17
CA ALA A 109 -9.81 -4.94 -14.37
C ALA A 109 -9.70 -4.09 -15.64
N SER A 110 -10.22 -2.85 -15.62
CA SER A 110 -10.09 -1.93 -16.75
C SER A 110 -8.65 -1.49 -17.02
N LEU A 111 -7.83 -1.31 -15.97
CA LEU A 111 -6.40 -1.02 -16.12
C LEU A 111 -5.66 -2.21 -16.73
N GLU A 112 -5.97 -3.43 -16.30
CA GLU A 112 -5.33 -4.65 -16.80
C GLU A 112 -5.69 -4.90 -18.27
N GLU A 113 -6.95 -4.71 -18.63
CA GLU A 113 -7.44 -4.78 -20.02
C GLU A 113 -6.67 -3.80 -20.93
N HIS A 114 -6.57 -2.53 -20.53
CA HIS A 114 -5.90 -1.50 -21.32
C HIS A 114 -4.38 -1.73 -21.42
N VAL A 115 -3.74 -2.28 -20.37
CA VAL A 115 -2.33 -2.70 -20.44
C VAL A 115 -2.14 -3.85 -21.43
N LYS A 116 -3.01 -4.87 -21.38
CA LYS A 116 -2.94 -6.04 -22.26
C LYS A 116 -3.24 -5.73 -23.73
N GLU A 117 -4.04 -4.71 -24.01
CA GLU A 117 -4.34 -4.24 -25.37
C GLU A 117 -3.06 -3.94 -26.18
N TYR A 118 -2.01 -3.45 -25.51
CA TYR A 118 -0.72 -3.14 -26.16
C TYR A 118 0.32 -4.26 -26.09
N GLY A 119 -0.08 -5.48 -25.69
CA GLY A 119 0.84 -6.62 -25.59
C GLY A 119 1.92 -6.48 -24.52
N VAL A 120 1.69 -5.64 -23.51
CA VAL A 120 2.59 -5.51 -22.35
C VAL A 120 2.64 -6.83 -21.61
N GLU A 121 3.86 -7.28 -21.32
CA GLU A 121 4.08 -8.48 -20.54
C GLU A 121 3.89 -8.17 -19.04
N VAL A 122 2.85 -8.76 -18.42
CA VAL A 122 2.55 -8.55 -17.00
C VAL A 122 3.00 -9.77 -16.20
N ILE A 123 4.05 -9.60 -15.42
CA ILE A 123 4.70 -10.60 -14.57
C ILE A 123 4.23 -10.38 -13.13
N THR A 124 3.25 -11.17 -12.68
CA THR A 124 2.68 -11.08 -11.32
C THR A 124 3.32 -12.08 -10.35
N GLU A 125 3.01 -11.94 -9.06
CA GLU A 125 3.54 -12.78 -7.96
C GLU A 125 5.07 -12.69 -7.85
N GLN A 126 5.65 -11.55 -8.22
CA GLN A 126 7.09 -11.32 -8.16
C GLN A 126 7.38 -10.02 -7.41
N ARG A 127 8.30 -10.08 -6.44
CA ARG A 127 8.79 -8.91 -5.73
C ARG A 127 10.22 -8.62 -6.18
N ALA A 128 10.53 -7.36 -6.46
CA ALA A 128 11.89 -6.94 -6.70
C ALA A 128 12.65 -6.91 -5.37
N ALA A 129 13.79 -7.58 -5.31
CA ALA A 129 14.64 -7.69 -4.14
C ALA A 129 15.83 -6.72 -4.21
N ASN A 130 16.31 -6.44 -5.42
CA ASN A 130 17.46 -5.57 -5.67
C ASN A 130 17.49 -5.11 -7.14
N ILE A 131 18.30 -4.11 -7.43
CA ILE A 131 18.49 -3.58 -8.78
C ILE A 131 19.93 -3.11 -8.98
N ILE A 132 20.59 -3.67 -9.99
CA ILE A 132 22.00 -3.43 -10.34
C ILE A 132 22.04 -2.56 -11.60
N ASP A 133 22.79 -1.47 -11.56
CA ASP A 133 22.93 -0.55 -12.69
C ASP A 133 23.74 -1.16 -13.83
N ALA A 134 23.41 -0.75 -15.05
CA ALA A 134 24.00 -1.30 -16.28
C ALA A 134 25.54 -1.27 -16.32
N GLU A 135 26.16 -0.24 -15.73
CA GLU A 135 27.62 -0.11 -15.63
C GLU A 135 28.29 -1.17 -14.75
N ASN A 136 27.53 -1.79 -13.84
CA ASN A 136 27.97 -2.83 -12.94
C ASN A 136 27.57 -4.24 -13.44
N THR A 137 27.20 -4.36 -14.72
CA THR A 137 26.81 -5.63 -15.36
C THR A 137 27.64 -5.89 -16.62
N ASP A 138 27.89 -7.16 -16.92
CA ASP A 138 28.71 -7.54 -18.09
C ASP A 138 27.99 -7.35 -19.43
N ASP A 139 26.65 -7.33 -19.44
CA ASP A 139 25.83 -7.24 -20.65
C ASP A 139 25.27 -5.83 -20.93
N GLY A 140 25.58 -4.86 -20.07
CA GLY A 140 25.23 -3.45 -20.24
C GLY A 140 23.73 -3.15 -20.08
N TYR A 141 22.97 -4.02 -19.41
CA TYR A 141 21.56 -3.81 -19.06
C TYR A 141 21.41 -3.61 -17.55
N ILE A 142 20.38 -2.88 -17.14
CA ILE A 142 19.96 -2.84 -15.74
C ILE A 142 19.40 -4.21 -15.37
N HIS A 143 19.85 -4.80 -14.26
CA HIS A 143 19.35 -6.08 -13.75
C HIS A 143 18.41 -5.82 -12.57
N VAL A 144 17.18 -6.31 -12.65
CA VAL A 144 16.22 -6.32 -11.54
C VAL A 144 16.14 -7.74 -11.00
N GLU A 145 16.72 -7.95 -9.82
CA GLU A 145 16.71 -9.22 -9.12
C GLU A 145 15.39 -9.38 -8.36
N LEU A 146 14.75 -10.54 -8.50
CA LEU A 146 13.49 -10.84 -7.85
C LEU A 146 13.72 -11.72 -6.62
N GLU A 147 12.84 -11.64 -5.63
CA GLU A 147 12.87 -12.51 -4.43
C GLU A 147 12.77 -14.01 -4.79
N SER A 148 12.26 -14.34 -5.97
CA SER A 148 12.21 -15.70 -6.52
C SER A 148 13.57 -16.23 -7.00
N GLY A 149 14.61 -15.40 -7.03
CA GLY A 149 15.93 -15.71 -7.60
C GLY A 149 16.03 -15.45 -9.11
N ALA A 150 14.95 -15.02 -9.77
CA ALA A 150 14.99 -14.61 -11.17
C ALA A 150 15.67 -13.24 -11.34
N THR A 151 16.23 -12.99 -12.52
CA THR A 151 16.76 -11.66 -12.89
C THR A 151 16.15 -11.21 -14.20
N LEU A 152 15.46 -10.07 -14.19
CA LEU A 152 14.96 -9.43 -15.40
C LEU A 152 15.95 -8.36 -15.86
N ARG A 153 16.13 -8.24 -17.17
CA ARG A 153 17.09 -7.30 -17.79
C ARG A 153 16.34 -6.19 -18.51
N ALA A 154 16.77 -4.94 -18.38
CA ALA A 154 16.14 -3.83 -19.06
C ALA A 154 17.11 -2.70 -19.43
N ARG A 155 16.82 -1.93 -20.49
CA ARG A 155 17.57 -0.70 -20.80
C ARG A 155 17.23 0.43 -19.82
N THR A 156 15.96 0.50 -19.41
CA THR A 156 15.45 1.49 -18.46
C THR A 156 14.48 0.82 -17.49
N VAL A 157 14.46 1.32 -16.25
CA VAL A 157 13.55 0.83 -15.20
C VAL A 157 12.74 1.99 -14.64
N ILE A 158 11.43 1.80 -14.50
CA ILE A 158 10.53 2.74 -13.82
C ILE A 158 10.10 2.10 -12.51
N THR A 159 10.39 2.74 -11.37
CA THR A 159 9.94 2.28 -10.06
C THR A 159 8.60 2.93 -9.70
N SER A 160 7.58 2.11 -9.50
CA SER A 160 6.22 2.51 -9.14
C SER A 160 5.64 1.57 -8.07
N THR A 161 6.47 1.22 -7.10
CA THR A 161 6.16 0.26 -6.02
C THR A 161 5.20 0.80 -4.96
N GLY A 162 4.84 2.08 -5.06
CA GLY A 162 3.88 2.74 -4.18
C GLY A 162 4.38 2.79 -2.73
N ALA A 163 3.42 2.71 -1.81
CA ALA A 163 3.69 2.76 -0.39
C ALA A 163 2.70 1.88 0.38
N ARG A 164 2.87 1.78 1.69
CA ARG A 164 1.92 1.14 2.59
C ARG A 164 1.63 2.06 3.78
N TRP A 165 0.40 2.05 4.23
CA TRP A 165 0.00 2.75 5.44
C TRP A 165 0.57 2.04 6.65
N ARG A 166 1.02 2.79 7.64
CA ARG A 166 1.29 2.24 8.96
C ARG A 166 -0.04 1.94 9.64
N GLU A 167 -0.09 0.78 10.28
CA GLU A 167 -1.25 0.29 11.00
C GLU A 167 -1.08 0.54 12.51
N MET A 168 -2.20 0.70 13.22
CA MET A 168 -2.19 0.83 14.68
C MET A 168 -1.72 -0.47 15.35
N ASN A 169 -1.93 -1.60 14.68
CA ASN A 169 -1.65 -2.96 15.18
C ASN A 169 -2.43 -3.28 16.46
N VAL A 170 -3.72 -2.93 16.49
CA VAL A 170 -4.62 -3.16 17.63
C VAL A 170 -5.76 -4.11 17.27
N PRO A 171 -6.31 -4.84 18.25
CA PRO A 171 -7.53 -5.62 18.04
C PRO A 171 -8.66 -4.78 17.41
N GLY A 172 -9.36 -5.37 16.44
CA GLY A 172 -10.45 -4.74 15.70
C GLY A 172 -10.02 -3.91 14.48
N GLU A 173 -8.76 -3.47 14.36
CA GLU A 173 -8.34 -2.63 13.22
C GLU A 173 -8.59 -3.34 11.87
N GLN A 174 -8.12 -4.57 11.73
CA GLN A 174 -8.30 -5.34 10.49
C GLN A 174 -9.76 -5.77 10.27
N GLU A 175 -10.50 -6.08 11.34
CA GLU A 175 -11.90 -6.50 11.26
C GLU A 175 -12.81 -5.38 10.74
N TYR A 176 -12.54 -4.14 11.18
CA TYR A 176 -13.30 -2.95 10.83
C TYR A 176 -12.68 -2.10 9.73
N ARG A 177 -11.62 -2.60 9.07
CA ARG A 177 -11.07 -2.01 7.85
C ARG A 177 -12.16 -1.93 6.78
N ASN A 178 -12.31 -0.75 6.16
CA ASN A 178 -13.39 -0.43 5.22
C ASN A 178 -14.81 -0.51 5.82
N LYS A 179 -14.95 -0.60 7.15
CA LYS A 179 -16.22 -0.60 7.90
C LYS A 179 -16.24 0.48 8.99
N GLY A 180 -15.45 1.53 8.82
CA GLY A 180 -15.28 2.63 9.77
C GLY A 180 -13.81 2.92 10.07
N VAL A 181 -12.90 1.95 9.94
CA VAL A 181 -11.45 2.23 9.89
C VAL A 181 -11.04 2.57 8.47
N ALA A 182 -10.47 3.76 8.30
CA ALA A 182 -10.03 4.34 7.05
C ALA A 182 -8.59 4.88 7.16
N TYR A 183 -7.90 4.95 6.03
CA TYR A 183 -6.52 5.47 5.96
C TYR A 183 -6.41 6.74 5.10
N CYS A 184 -7.42 7.05 4.30
CA CYS A 184 -7.40 8.19 3.38
C CYS A 184 -8.56 9.16 3.71
N PRO A 185 -8.30 10.30 4.38
CA PRO A 185 -9.34 11.29 4.69
C PRO A 185 -9.98 11.85 3.42
N HIS A 186 -9.19 12.11 2.37
CA HIS A 186 -9.69 12.62 1.09
C HIS A 186 -10.61 11.65 0.35
N CYS A 187 -10.47 10.34 0.61
CA CYS A 187 -11.22 9.30 -0.06
C CYS A 187 -12.55 9.04 0.67
N ASP A 188 -12.47 8.86 1.99
CA ASP A 188 -13.59 8.35 2.78
C ASP A 188 -14.29 9.45 3.61
N GLY A 189 -13.68 10.63 3.79
CA GLY A 189 -14.21 11.73 4.60
C GLY A 189 -15.66 12.10 4.31
N PRO A 190 -16.08 12.26 3.03
CA PRO A 190 -17.48 12.54 2.68
C PRO A 190 -18.50 11.51 3.20
N LEU A 191 -18.10 10.25 3.41
CA LEU A 191 -18.97 9.18 3.90
C LEU A 191 -19.34 9.36 5.39
N PHE A 192 -18.59 10.18 6.13
CA PHE A 192 -18.78 10.44 7.57
C PHE A 192 -19.48 11.77 7.84
N LYS A 193 -20.16 12.35 6.85
CA LYS A 193 -20.90 13.61 7.00
C LYS A 193 -21.85 13.55 8.21
N GLY A 194 -21.70 14.52 9.11
CA GLY A 194 -22.51 14.60 10.34
C GLY A 194 -22.30 13.44 11.32
N LYS A 195 -21.15 12.76 11.29
CA LYS A 195 -20.76 11.72 12.25
C LYS A 195 -19.61 12.20 13.13
N LYS A 196 -19.39 11.53 14.27
CA LYS A 196 -18.17 11.70 15.08
C LYS A 196 -17.07 10.80 14.53
N THR A 197 -15.85 11.32 14.47
CA THR A 197 -14.69 10.62 13.93
C THR A 197 -13.46 10.82 14.80
N ALA A 198 -12.50 9.92 14.71
CA ALA A 198 -11.17 10.11 15.29
C ALA A 198 -10.10 10.13 14.20
N VAL A 199 -9.03 10.88 14.46
CA VAL A 199 -7.79 10.85 13.67
C VAL A 199 -6.66 10.35 14.58
N ILE A 200 -5.91 9.36 14.12
CA ILE A 200 -4.83 8.76 14.90
C ILE A 200 -3.48 9.28 14.37
N GLY A 201 -2.76 10.01 15.21
CA GLY A 201 -1.49 10.66 14.89
C GLY A 201 -1.59 12.19 14.84
N GLY A 202 -0.62 12.88 15.44
CA GLY A 202 -0.53 14.34 15.57
C GLY A 202 0.67 14.95 14.84
N GLY A 203 1.14 14.32 13.77
CA GLY A 203 2.01 14.95 12.77
C GLY A 203 1.21 15.79 11.76
N ASN A 204 1.88 16.39 10.77
CA ASN A 204 1.22 17.22 9.73
C ASN A 204 0.02 16.49 9.09
N SER A 205 0.21 15.26 8.60
CA SER A 205 -0.87 14.50 7.94
C SER A 205 -2.09 14.28 8.84
N GLY A 206 -1.88 14.03 10.14
CA GLY A 206 -2.97 13.84 11.08
C GLY A 206 -3.71 15.13 11.40
N ILE A 207 -2.99 16.22 11.66
CA ILE A 207 -3.62 17.51 11.96
C ILE A 207 -4.30 18.11 10.73
N GLU A 208 -3.70 18.00 9.54
CA GLU A 208 -4.34 18.38 8.28
C GLU A 208 -5.60 17.58 8.02
N ALA A 209 -5.57 16.25 8.22
CA ALA A 209 -6.75 15.40 8.09
C ALA A 209 -7.85 15.81 9.07
N ALA A 210 -7.51 16.16 10.31
CA ALA A 210 -8.48 16.62 11.29
C ALA A 210 -9.14 17.94 10.87
N ILE A 211 -8.35 18.88 10.35
CA ILE A 211 -8.85 20.15 9.82
C ILE A 211 -9.77 19.91 8.60
N ASP A 212 -9.39 19.04 7.67
CA ASP A 212 -10.20 18.71 6.50
C ASP A 212 -11.54 18.08 6.91
N LEU A 213 -11.49 17.05 7.75
CA LEU A 213 -12.69 16.36 8.26
C LEU A 213 -13.61 17.28 9.06
N SER A 214 -13.06 18.25 9.81
CA SER A 214 -13.85 19.18 10.63
C SER A 214 -14.89 19.98 9.84
N GLY A 215 -14.67 20.19 8.53
CA GLY A 215 -15.62 20.86 7.65
C GLY A 215 -16.78 19.99 7.17
N ILE A 216 -16.72 18.68 7.40
CA ILE A 216 -17.65 17.67 6.87
C ILE A 216 -18.40 16.95 7.99
N VAL A 217 -17.68 16.63 9.07
CA VAL A 217 -18.14 15.75 10.15
C VAL A 217 -18.72 16.55 11.33
N GLU A 218 -19.41 15.88 12.25
CA GLU A 218 -19.94 16.52 13.48
C GLU A 218 -18.80 16.91 14.44
N HIS A 219 -17.85 16.00 14.66
CA HIS A 219 -16.75 16.18 15.61
C HIS A 219 -15.55 15.32 15.21
N VAL A 220 -14.34 15.85 15.43
CA VAL A 220 -13.07 15.13 15.21
C VAL A 220 -12.27 15.08 16.51
N THR A 221 -11.95 13.88 16.98
CA THR A 221 -11.02 13.68 18.09
C THR A 221 -9.66 13.20 17.58
N VAL A 222 -8.61 13.99 17.76
CA VAL A 222 -7.23 13.62 17.42
C VAL A 222 -6.59 12.91 18.60
N LEU A 223 -6.06 11.71 18.38
CA LEU A 223 -5.28 10.99 19.37
C LEU A 223 -3.80 11.06 18.98
N GLU A 224 -2.99 11.74 19.79
CA GLU A 224 -1.53 11.76 19.69
C GLU A 224 -0.93 10.87 20.78
N PHE A 225 -0.05 9.97 20.38
CA PHE A 225 0.61 9.01 21.26
C PHE A 225 1.61 9.69 22.21
N ALA A 226 2.32 10.71 21.74
CA ALA A 226 3.29 11.49 22.51
C ALA A 226 2.61 12.59 23.36
N ASP A 227 3.41 13.25 24.19
CA ASP A 227 3.03 14.42 24.98
C ASP A 227 2.94 15.72 24.17
N THR A 228 3.38 15.66 22.91
CA THR A 228 3.57 16.79 22.00
C THR A 228 3.14 16.42 20.59
N LEU A 229 2.54 17.39 19.90
CA LEU A 229 2.25 17.27 18.47
C LEU A 229 3.52 17.51 17.67
N ARG A 230 3.72 16.76 16.60
CA ARG A 230 4.84 16.94 15.65
C ARG A 230 4.47 17.78 14.43
N ALA A 231 3.22 18.23 14.36
CA ALA A 231 2.75 19.06 13.26
C ALA A 231 3.34 20.48 13.33
N ASP A 232 3.35 21.17 12.18
CA ASP A 232 3.75 22.56 12.10
C ASP A 232 2.82 23.45 12.94
N GLN A 233 3.39 24.45 13.60
CA GLN A 233 2.65 25.28 14.57
C GLN A 233 1.39 25.92 13.97
N VAL A 234 1.44 26.33 12.70
CA VAL A 234 0.30 26.93 11.99
C VAL A 234 -0.89 25.96 11.88
N LEU A 235 -0.63 24.66 11.73
CA LEU A 235 -1.66 23.63 11.69
C LEU A 235 -2.22 23.37 13.08
N ILE A 236 -1.36 23.33 14.10
CA ILE A 236 -1.75 23.18 15.50
C ILE A 236 -2.67 24.35 15.92
N ASP A 237 -2.26 25.59 15.62
CA ASP A 237 -3.04 26.79 15.93
C ASP A 237 -4.40 26.76 15.22
N LYS A 238 -4.42 26.36 13.95
CA LYS A 238 -5.66 26.21 13.20
C LYS A 238 -6.58 25.15 13.82
N ALA A 239 -6.05 23.98 14.17
CA ALA A 239 -6.82 22.91 14.80
C ALA A 239 -7.39 23.34 16.15
N ASN A 240 -6.59 23.97 17.01
CA ASN A 240 -7.04 24.50 18.31
C ASN A 240 -8.12 25.61 18.17
N SER A 241 -8.08 26.39 17.09
CA SER A 241 -9.10 27.41 16.81
C SER A 241 -10.40 26.86 16.21
N THR A 242 -10.43 25.56 15.85
CA THR A 242 -11.55 24.94 15.16
C THR A 242 -12.50 24.29 16.18
N PRO A 243 -13.76 24.75 16.33
CA PRO A 243 -14.60 24.43 17.49
C PRO A 243 -14.96 22.96 17.69
N ASN A 244 -14.95 22.16 16.62
CA ASN A 244 -15.34 20.75 16.64
C ASN A 244 -14.14 19.80 16.53
N ILE A 245 -12.93 20.28 16.82
CA ILE A 245 -11.74 19.45 16.96
C ILE A 245 -11.34 19.37 18.44
N GLU A 246 -11.18 18.16 18.95
CA GLU A 246 -10.58 17.87 20.24
C GLU A 246 -9.24 17.17 20.03
N ILE A 247 -8.19 17.56 20.77
CA ILE A 247 -6.87 16.92 20.68
C ILE A 247 -6.53 16.30 22.04
N ILE A 248 -6.35 14.97 22.04
CA ILE A 248 -5.96 14.19 23.20
C ILE A 248 -4.53 13.69 22.98
N LYS A 249 -3.61 14.20 23.80
CA LYS A 249 -2.20 13.77 23.81
C LYS A 249 -2.01 12.61 24.78
N MET A 250 -0.85 11.94 24.72
CA MET A 250 -0.55 10.77 25.53
C MET A 250 -1.60 9.66 25.37
N ALA A 251 -2.29 9.61 24.23
CA ALA A 251 -3.37 8.67 23.96
C ALA A 251 -2.87 7.53 23.07
N GLN A 252 -2.84 6.32 23.62
CA GLN A 252 -2.53 5.11 22.85
C GLN A 252 -3.81 4.33 22.61
N THR A 253 -4.30 4.30 21.37
CA THR A 253 -5.41 3.40 21.00
C THR A 253 -5.06 1.96 21.37
N THR A 254 -5.98 1.27 22.05
CA THR A 254 -5.82 -0.11 22.51
C THR A 254 -6.72 -1.07 21.74
N GLN A 255 -7.89 -0.61 21.30
CA GLN A 255 -8.86 -1.44 20.58
C GLN A 255 -9.79 -0.60 19.71
N VAL A 256 -10.16 -1.13 18.55
CA VAL A 256 -11.31 -0.64 17.77
C VAL A 256 -12.56 -1.40 18.18
N LEU A 257 -13.63 -0.66 18.52
CA LEU A 257 -14.90 -1.21 18.97
C LEU A 257 -15.93 -1.16 17.84
N GLY A 258 -16.76 -2.19 17.74
CA GLY A 258 -17.84 -2.23 16.75
C GLY A 258 -18.93 -3.24 17.07
N ASP A 259 -19.97 -3.23 16.24
CA ASP A 259 -21.18 -4.06 16.38
C ASP A 259 -21.13 -5.36 15.54
N GLY A 260 -19.94 -5.72 15.02
CA GLY A 260 -19.73 -6.80 14.06
C GLY A 260 -19.93 -6.40 12.59
N ASN A 261 -20.58 -5.26 12.33
CA ASN A 261 -20.79 -4.73 10.98
C ASN A 261 -20.01 -3.44 10.72
N ARG A 262 -19.85 -2.58 11.73
CA ARG A 262 -19.18 -1.28 11.63
C ARG A 262 -18.60 -0.82 12.95
N VAL A 263 -17.70 0.16 12.86
CA VAL A 263 -17.15 0.86 14.03
C VAL A 263 -18.26 1.58 14.80
N THR A 264 -18.23 1.42 16.12
CA THR A 264 -19.09 2.16 17.08
C THR A 264 -18.26 2.98 18.06
N GLY A 265 -16.94 2.75 18.13
CA GLY A 265 -16.06 3.53 18.96
C GLY A 265 -14.61 3.05 18.91
N LEU A 266 -13.80 3.64 19.78
CA LEU A 266 -12.46 3.13 20.08
C LEU A 266 -12.20 3.19 21.58
N GLU A 267 -11.31 2.33 22.03
CA GLU A 267 -10.70 2.41 23.35
C GLU A 267 -9.26 2.92 23.22
N TYR A 268 -8.85 3.77 24.15
CA TYR A 268 -7.47 4.19 24.27
C TYR A 268 -7.02 4.22 25.73
N LYS A 269 -5.73 4.03 25.92
CA LYS A 269 -5.04 4.20 27.20
C LYS A 269 -4.46 5.61 27.29
N ASP A 270 -4.81 6.32 28.36
CA ASP A 270 -4.10 7.54 28.76
C ASP A 270 -2.76 7.16 29.37
N ARG A 271 -1.68 7.48 28.69
CA ARG A 271 -0.31 7.09 29.10
C ARG A 271 0.21 7.89 30.28
N ASN A 272 -0.51 8.94 30.73
CA ASN A 272 -0.16 9.64 31.97
C ASN A 272 -0.71 8.94 33.21
N THR A 273 -1.91 8.37 33.11
CA THR A 273 -2.65 7.82 34.26
C THR A 273 -2.83 6.30 34.20
N ASP A 274 -2.45 5.68 33.09
CA ASP A 274 -2.72 4.28 32.73
C ASP A 274 -4.22 3.92 32.63
N GLU A 275 -5.13 4.90 32.66
CA GLU A 275 -6.58 4.71 32.58
C GLU A 275 -7.02 4.36 31.15
N LEU A 276 -7.93 3.39 31.03
CA LEU A 276 -8.61 3.07 29.77
C LEU A 276 -9.86 3.93 29.62
N LYS A 277 -9.99 4.58 28.47
CA LYS A 277 -11.08 5.49 28.12
C LYS A 277 -11.66 5.06 26.79
N GLN A 278 -12.97 5.29 26.61
CA GLN A 278 -13.68 4.95 25.37
C GLN A 278 -14.25 6.21 24.73
N ILE A 279 -14.24 6.24 23.39
CA ILE A 279 -14.82 7.31 22.59
C ILE A 279 -15.84 6.69 21.65
N GLU A 280 -17.09 7.14 21.72
CA GLU A 280 -18.14 6.74 20.78
C GLU A 280 -17.99 7.54 19.48
N LEU A 281 -17.83 6.83 18.37
CA LEU A 281 -17.61 7.42 17.05
C LEU A 281 -17.95 6.44 15.94
N SER A 282 -18.11 6.94 14.72
CA SER A 282 -18.44 6.12 13.55
C SER A 282 -17.23 5.85 12.65
N GLY A 283 -16.17 6.65 12.73
CA GLY A 283 -15.02 6.56 11.83
C GLY A 283 -13.68 6.80 12.52
N ILE A 284 -12.64 6.08 12.10
CA ILE A 284 -11.26 6.19 12.59
C ILE A 284 -10.35 6.35 11.38
N PHE A 285 -9.66 7.48 11.29
CA PHE A 285 -8.72 7.81 10.24
C PHE A 285 -7.27 7.65 10.75
N VAL A 286 -6.60 6.60 10.32
CA VAL A 286 -5.23 6.31 10.76
C VAL A 286 -4.23 7.14 9.96
N GLN A 287 -3.57 8.12 10.59
CA GLN A 287 -2.61 9.07 9.98
C GLN A 287 -1.23 9.04 10.64
N ILE A 288 -0.77 7.84 11.03
CA ILE A 288 0.52 7.63 11.72
C ILE A 288 1.72 7.50 10.76
N GLY A 289 1.47 7.68 9.46
CA GLY A 289 2.48 7.81 8.42
C GLY A 289 2.38 6.78 7.30
N LEU A 290 3.00 7.14 6.19
CA LEU A 290 3.10 6.32 4.99
C LEU A 290 4.55 5.79 4.85
N MET A 291 4.70 4.52 4.52
CA MET A 291 6.00 3.89 4.29
C MET A 291 6.16 3.57 2.79
N PRO A 292 7.01 4.29 2.06
CA PRO A 292 7.35 3.94 0.68
C PRO A 292 7.89 2.52 0.59
N ASN A 293 7.50 1.77 -0.44
CA ASN A 293 8.01 0.43 -0.68
C ASN A 293 9.36 0.52 -1.43
N SER A 294 10.36 1.10 -0.77
CA SER A 294 11.67 1.43 -1.33
C SER A 294 12.83 0.78 -0.58
N GLU A 295 12.56 -0.06 0.42
CA GLU A 295 13.61 -0.68 1.26
C GLU A 295 14.56 -1.59 0.47
N TRP A 296 14.09 -2.13 -0.66
CA TRP A 296 14.86 -2.93 -1.59
C TRP A 296 15.83 -2.10 -2.47
N LEU A 297 15.65 -0.78 -2.53
CA LEU A 297 16.56 0.16 -3.20
C LEU A 297 17.65 0.57 -2.22
N LYS A 298 18.68 -0.27 -2.06
CA LYS A 298 19.81 0.02 -1.14
C LYS A 298 20.58 1.28 -1.57
N GLU A 299 21.05 2.06 -0.58
CA GLU A 299 21.79 3.32 -0.79
C GLU A 299 23.13 3.13 -1.54
N ASP A 300 23.77 1.96 -1.40
CA ASP A 300 25.03 1.63 -2.09
C ASP A 300 24.91 1.48 -3.61
N SER A 301 23.70 1.56 -4.18
CA SER A 301 23.49 1.55 -5.63
C SER A 301 23.84 2.88 -6.32
N GLY A 302 24.50 3.82 -5.65
CA GLY A 302 24.77 5.16 -6.21
C GLY A 302 23.51 6.00 -6.46
N ARG A 303 22.34 5.47 -6.09
CA ARG A 303 21.04 6.13 -6.25
C ARG A 303 20.79 7.01 -5.04
N ALA A 304 20.59 8.30 -5.29
CA ALA A 304 19.97 9.18 -4.30
C ALA A 304 18.49 8.77 -4.12
N VAL A 305 18.23 7.68 -3.39
CA VAL A 305 16.94 7.51 -2.71
C VAL A 305 16.92 8.60 -1.67
N THR A 306 16.40 9.77 -2.03
CA THR A 306 16.36 10.92 -1.13
C THR A 306 15.36 10.57 -0.03
N THR A 307 15.82 9.95 1.04
CA THR A 307 15.02 9.77 2.24
C THR A 307 14.81 11.17 2.80
N TRP A 308 13.54 11.60 2.87
CA TRP A 308 13.15 12.84 3.56
C TRP A 308 13.36 12.65 5.06
N ARG A 309 14.61 12.65 5.51
CA ARG A 309 14.99 12.85 6.89
C ARG A 309 15.91 14.07 6.93
N ASP A 310 15.48 15.02 7.75
CA ASP A 310 16.14 16.26 8.13
C ASP A 310 16.07 17.46 7.16
N ARG A 311 15.09 18.31 7.47
CA ARG A 311 15.13 19.78 7.44
C ARG A 311 15.71 20.40 6.16
N GLY A 312 14.86 20.54 5.15
CA GLY A 312 14.80 21.77 4.36
C GLY A 312 16.03 22.20 3.56
N ARG A 313 16.93 21.29 3.17
CA ARG A 313 17.96 21.58 2.18
C ARG A 313 18.07 20.47 1.15
N CYS A 314 17.57 20.75 -0.06
CA CYS A 314 17.91 20.01 -1.25
C CYS A 314 19.38 20.32 -1.60
N SER A 315 20.31 19.48 -1.14
CA SER A 315 21.72 19.60 -1.51
C SER A 315 21.98 18.88 -2.83
N ARG A 316 22.33 19.68 -3.84
CA ARG A 316 22.85 19.26 -5.14
C ARG A 316 24.13 18.41 -5.03
N SER A 317 24.19 17.31 -5.76
CA SER A 317 25.35 16.83 -6.54
C SER A 317 24.93 15.49 -7.19
N TYR A 318 24.72 15.32 -8.50
CA TYR A 318 25.69 15.42 -9.59
C TYR A 318 25.01 15.74 -10.95
N LYS A 319 25.85 16.10 -11.92
CA LYS A 319 25.52 16.57 -13.27
C LYS A 319 24.89 15.47 -14.15
N HIS A 320 23.95 15.91 -14.98
CA HIS A 320 23.25 15.23 -16.08
C HIS A 320 22.09 14.29 -15.73
N GLU A 321 20.92 14.69 -16.23
CA GLU A 321 19.66 13.95 -16.43
C GLU A 321 18.74 13.72 -15.21
N GLY A 322 17.75 14.63 -15.07
CA GLY A 322 16.35 14.32 -14.73
C GLY A 322 16.02 13.78 -13.33
N CYS A 323 15.81 14.67 -12.35
CA CYS A 323 15.01 14.32 -11.16
C CYS A 323 13.56 14.05 -11.54
N VAL A 324 13.07 12.84 -11.30
CA VAL A 324 11.62 12.55 -11.28
C VAL A 324 11.11 12.83 -9.87
N CYS A 325 10.56 14.02 -9.66
CA CYS A 325 9.69 14.27 -8.52
C CYS A 325 8.32 13.61 -8.78
N CYS A 326 8.07 12.47 -8.16
CA CYS A 326 6.69 12.00 -7.99
C CYS A 326 6.01 12.90 -6.95
N ARG A 327 5.04 13.71 -7.41
CA ARG A 327 3.91 14.16 -6.60
C ARG A 327 2.74 13.24 -6.88
#